data_AF-A0A1Z8KV37-F1
#
_entry.id   AF-A0A1Z8KV37-F1
#
_cell.length_a   1.000
_cell.length_b   1.000
_cell.length_c   1.000
_cell.angle_alpha   90.00
_cell.angle_beta   90.00
_cell.angle_gamma   90.00
#
_symmetry.space_group_name_H-M   'P 1'
#
loop_
_entity.id
_entity.type
_entity.pdbx_description
1 polymer ?
#
loop_
_entity_poly.entity_id
_entity_poly.type
_entity_poly.pdbx_seq_one_letter_code
_entity_poly.pdbx_strand_id
1 'polypeptide(L)'
;MKLYKIIILFVGLSNIYFAQFSEVLIDIDYSNISEKEMFIFENFEDEIKAYFKNNYFFDDPDKLSITLDIHMVIENINNKGGEKIISAQILFSNQKDQHHYSKGFDFLYNRGEALYKTEMFHPLTSLLNCFAYLQIAYELDTYEYLGGNKYFLKSQNIASDAKNSMYSRNWQSRLKKIRKQIEQTIYRELRYNFWVVIDELDKDYPNFKEANKYYNNFYESLIAYDEYYGYGKPLSQFLNAYNLDIVQISKRLEFQKIIDYLSIYDESNRVIYQKYYQN
;
A
#
# COMPACT_ATOMS: atom_id res chain seq x y z
N MET A 1 16.30 -30.69 -59.00
CA MET A 1 15.69 -30.93 -57.68
C MET A 1 15.97 -29.70 -56.81
N LYS A 2 15.00 -28.81 -56.59
CA LYS A 2 15.21 -27.57 -55.82
C LYS A 2 14.96 -27.86 -54.34
N LEU A 3 16.01 -27.76 -53.52
CA LEU A 3 15.91 -27.80 -52.05
C LEU A 3 15.27 -26.50 -51.55
N TYR A 4 14.13 -26.60 -50.87
CA TYR A 4 13.58 -25.49 -50.10
C TYR A 4 14.19 -25.52 -48.70
N LYS A 5 14.93 -24.45 -48.34
CA LYS A 5 15.36 -24.19 -46.96
C LYS A 5 14.13 -23.78 -46.16
N ILE A 6 13.72 -24.62 -45.21
CA ILE A 6 12.75 -24.26 -44.19
C ILE A 6 13.47 -23.37 -43.18
N ILE A 7 13.05 -22.12 -43.08
CA ILE A 7 13.46 -21.20 -42.00
C ILE A 7 12.42 -21.36 -40.89
N ILE A 8 12.82 -21.93 -39.76
CA ILE A 8 11.98 -22.00 -38.55
C ILE A 8 12.15 -20.66 -37.83
N LEU A 9 11.09 -19.84 -37.84
CA LEU A 9 11.01 -18.61 -37.08
C LEU A 9 10.66 -18.96 -35.62
N PHE A 10 11.65 -18.90 -34.73
CA PHE A 10 11.46 -19.09 -33.30
C PHE A 10 10.89 -17.80 -32.70
N VAL A 11 9.56 -17.68 -32.66
CA VAL A 11 8.89 -16.60 -31.94
C VAL A 11 8.94 -16.96 -30.45
N GLY A 12 9.94 -16.44 -29.76
CA GLY A 12 10.02 -16.53 -28.31
C GLY A 12 8.84 -15.80 -27.68
N LEU A 13 7.99 -16.53 -26.96
CA LEU A 13 7.04 -15.94 -26.02
C LEU A 13 7.86 -15.26 -24.92
N SER A 14 8.06 -13.95 -25.03
CA SER A 14 8.54 -13.17 -23.89
C SER A 14 7.42 -13.17 -22.86
N ASN A 15 7.57 -13.98 -21.80
CA ASN A 15 6.77 -13.80 -20.59
C ASN A 15 7.05 -12.37 -20.10
N ILE A 16 6.04 -11.51 -20.19
CA ILE A 16 6.09 -10.20 -19.57
C ILE A 16 5.91 -10.48 -18.07
N TYR A 17 7.03 -10.57 -17.35
CA TYR A 17 7.00 -10.69 -15.90
C TYR A 17 6.49 -9.38 -15.34
N PHE A 18 5.36 -9.42 -14.64
CA PHE A 18 4.84 -8.26 -13.94
C PHE A 18 5.40 -8.28 -12.52
N ALA A 19 6.16 -7.24 -12.16
CA ALA A 19 6.53 -7.05 -10.78
C ALA A 19 5.25 -6.71 -10.00
N GLN A 20 5.02 -7.43 -8.90
CA GLN A 20 3.93 -7.17 -7.94
C GLN A 20 3.83 -5.68 -7.52
N PHE A 21 4.98 -4.99 -7.45
CA PHE A 21 5.06 -3.54 -7.41
C PHE A 21 5.44 -3.05 -8.81
N SER A 22 4.43 -2.70 -9.61
CA SER A 22 4.62 -2.33 -11.02
C SER A 22 5.36 -0.99 -11.13
N GLU A 23 5.07 -0.08 -10.21
CA GLU A 23 5.70 1.22 -10.08
C GLU A 23 6.23 1.43 -8.66
N VAL A 24 7.50 1.85 -8.56
CA VAL A 24 8.15 2.18 -7.30
C VAL A 24 8.76 3.55 -7.44
N LEU A 25 8.19 4.54 -6.75
CA LEU A 25 8.65 5.92 -6.70
C LEU A 25 9.33 6.15 -5.35
N ILE A 26 10.48 6.81 -5.38
CA ILE A 26 11.29 7.04 -4.20
C ILE A 26 11.76 8.49 -4.24
N ASP A 27 11.55 9.18 -3.13
CA ASP A 27 12.05 10.51 -2.86
C ASP A 27 12.72 10.50 -1.49
N ILE A 28 13.99 10.91 -1.41
CA ILE A 28 14.73 10.96 -0.15
C ILE A 28 15.20 12.39 0.15
N ASP A 29 14.69 12.93 1.24
CA ASP A 29 15.09 14.22 1.77
C ASP A 29 16.36 14.08 2.63
N TYR A 30 17.44 14.70 2.14
CA TYR A 30 18.74 14.78 2.79
C TYR A 30 19.04 16.16 3.40
N SER A 31 18.06 17.05 3.52
CA SER A 31 18.27 18.45 3.92
C SER A 31 18.98 18.63 5.28
N ASN A 32 18.96 17.61 6.14
CA ASN A 32 19.61 17.62 7.45
C ASN A 32 21.03 17.00 7.44
N ILE A 33 21.53 16.56 6.29
CA ILE A 33 22.78 15.80 6.17
C ILE A 33 23.91 16.68 5.64
N SER A 34 25.08 16.52 6.25
CA SER A 34 26.27 17.25 5.83
C SER A 34 26.75 16.78 4.45
N GLU A 35 27.23 17.69 3.60
CA GLU A 35 27.76 17.36 2.26
C GLU A 35 28.85 16.26 2.32
N LYS A 36 29.64 16.25 3.39
CA LYS A 36 30.72 15.28 3.62
C LYS A 36 30.22 13.86 3.87
N GLU A 37 28.94 13.68 4.20
CA GLU A 37 28.35 12.37 4.49
C GLU A 37 27.41 11.90 3.38
N MET A 38 27.03 12.79 2.45
CA MET A 38 26.14 12.47 1.33
C MET A 38 26.60 11.28 0.50
N PHE A 39 27.92 11.06 0.38
CA PHE A 39 28.49 9.93 -0.37
C PHE A 39 28.02 8.55 0.13
N ILE A 40 27.55 8.43 1.38
CA ILE A 40 27.03 7.17 1.94
C ILE A 40 25.78 6.73 1.16
N PHE A 41 24.99 7.69 0.67
CA PHE A 41 23.72 7.45 0.01
C PHE A 41 23.80 7.39 -1.52
N GLU A 42 25.00 7.29 -2.08
CA GLU A 42 25.16 7.10 -3.52
C GLU A 42 24.45 5.82 -3.98
N ASN A 43 23.55 5.98 -4.96
CA ASN A 43 22.64 4.96 -5.50
C ASN A 43 21.63 4.39 -4.49
N PHE A 44 21.45 5.00 -3.31
CA PHE A 44 20.58 4.45 -2.27
C PHE A 44 19.11 4.34 -2.72
N GLU A 45 18.60 5.34 -3.44
CA GLU A 45 17.27 5.32 -4.04
C GLU A 45 17.11 4.15 -5.02
N ASP A 46 18.09 3.96 -5.90
CA ASP A 46 18.09 2.88 -6.89
C ASP A 46 18.14 1.51 -6.22
N GLU A 47 18.89 1.36 -5.12
CA GLU A 47 18.96 0.11 -4.35
C GLU A 47 17.62 -0.22 -3.68
N ILE A 48 16.92 0.77 -3.11
CA ILE A 48 15.57 0.53 -2.55
C ILE A 48 14.59 0.19 -3.68
N LYS A 49 14.65 0.89 -4.82
CA LYS A 49 13.80 0.61 -5.98
C LYS A 49 14.04 -0.81 -6.50
N ALA A 50 15.29 -1.20 -6.67
CA ALA A 50 15.70 -2.54 -7.07
C ALA A 50 15.24 -3.59 -6.06
N TYR A 51 15.32 -3.29 -4.76
CA TYR A 51 14.85 -4.19 -3.70
C TYR A 51 13.37 -4.56 -3.87
N PHE A 52 12.48 -3.59 -4.12
CA PHE A 52 11.06 -3.89 -4.30
C PHE A 52 10.76 -4.60 -5.62
N LYS A 53 11.50 -4.28 -6.69
CA LYS A 53 11.27 -4.89 -8.02
C LYS A 53 11.84 -6.30 -8.17
N ASN A 54 12.95 -6.59 -7.50
CA ASN A 54 13.69 -7.85 -7.68
C ASN A 54 13.36 -8.93 -6.64
N ASN A 55 12.49 -8.64 -5.67
CA ASN A 55 12.10 -9.58 -4.63
C ASN A 55 10.61 -9.90 -4.70
N TYR A 56 10.26 -11.16 -4.46
CA TYR A 56 8.87 -11.57 -4.28
C TYR A 56 8.45 -11.42 -2.83
N PHE A 57 7.30 -10.80 -2.62
CA PHE A 57 6.65 -10.63 -1.32
C PHE A 57 5.30 -11.35 -1.29
N PHE A 58 4.59 -11.39 -2.41
CA PHE A 58 3.37 -12.15 -2.64
C PHE A 58 3.69 -13.51 -3.28
N ASP A 59 2.89 -14.52 -2.97
CA ASP A 59 3.15 -15.90 -3.45
C ASP A 59 2.89 -16.04 -4.96
N ASP A 60 1.95 -15.27 -5.53
CA ASP A 60 1.62 -15.25 -6.97
C ASP A 60 1.89 -13.85 -7.57
N PRO A 61 3.17 -13.44 -7.72
CA PRO A 61 3.56 -12.04 -7.94
C PRO A 61 2.93 -11.39 -9.18
N ASP A 62 2.70 -12.17 -10.25
CA ASP A 62 2.11 -11.67 -11.50
C ASP A 62 0.62 -11.29 -11.38
N LYS A 63 -0.04 -11.60 -10.25
CA LYS A 63 -1.45 -11.26 -10.01
C LYS A 63 -1.66 -9.89 -9.37
N LEU A 64 -0.59 -9.21 -8.94
CA LEU A 64 -0.67 -7.90 -8.30
C LEU A 64 0.03 -6.84 -9.15
N SER A 65 -0.51 -5.62 -9.14
CA SER A 65 0.08 -4.45 -9.76
C SER A 65 -0.12 -3.25 -8.84
N ILE A 66 0.76 -3.10 -7.85
CA ILE A 66 0.66 -2.06 -6.83
C ILE A 66 1.64 -0.93 -7.15
N THR A 67 1.17 0.32 -7.13
CA THR A 67 2.05 1.50 -7.09
C THR A 67 2.54 1.70 -5.66
N LEU A 68 3.86 1.84 -5.50
CA LEU A 68 4.50 2.09 -4.21
C LEU A 68 5.28 3.40 -4.26
N ASP A 69 4.80 4.40 -3.54
CA ASP A 69 5.43 5.70 -3.40
C ASP A 69 6.06 5.83 -2.00
N ILE A 70 7.38 6.04 -1.96
CA ILE A 70 8.18 6.07 -0.74
C ILE A 70 8.82 7.44 -0.60
N HIS A 71 8.45 8.15 0.46
CA HIS A 71 9.15 9.37 0.87
C HIS A 71 9.92 9.09 2.16
N MET A 72 11.25 9.22 2.12
CA MET A 72 12.12 9.05 3.28
C MET A 72 12.76 10.37 3.66
N VAL A 73 12.87 10.65 4.95
CA VAL A 73 13.62 11.80 5.46
C VAL A 73 14.75 11.28 6.32
N ILE A 74 16.00 11.58 5.93
CA ILE A 74 17.16 11.27 6.75
C ILE A 74 17.28 12.35 7.83
N GLU A 75 17.18 11.94 9.10
CA GLU A 75 17.18 12.85 10.25
C GLU A 75 18.61 13.22 10.66
N ASN A 76 19.51 12.22 10.75
CA ASN A 76 20.89 12.37 11.16
C ASN A 76 21.70 11.08 10.93
N ILE A 77 23.02 11.22 11.05
CA ILE A 77 23.99 10.12 11.04
C ILE A 77 24.80 10.21 12.33
N ASN A 78 24.82 9.13 13.11
CA ASN A 78 25.57 9.05 14.36
C ASN A 78 26.61 7.93 14.28
N ASN A 79 27.82 8.20 14.78
CA ASN A 79 28.85 7.17 14.91
C ASN A 79 28.71 6.45 16.26
N LYS A 80 28.50 5.13 16.24
CA LYS A 80 28.46 4.30 17.46
C LYS A 80 29.30 3.06 17.24
N GLY A 81 30.37 2.91 18.01
CA GLY A 81 31.23 1.72 17.95
C GLY A 81 31.95 1.52 16.61
N GLY A 82 32.18 2.59 15.83
CA GLY A 82 32.79 2.52 14.50
C GLY A 82 31.80 2.35 13.35
N GLU A 83 30.51 2.13 13.65
CA GLU A 83 29.45 2.04 12.66
C GLU A 83 28.68 3.37 12.54
N LYS A 84 28.23 3.68 11.32
CA LYS A 84 27.35 4.82 11.04
C LYS A 84 25.90 4.38 11.15
N ILE A 85 25.24 4.82 12.22
CA ILE A 85 23.81 4.62 12.44
C ILE A 85 23.06 5.79 11.83
N ILE A 86 22.22 5.50 10.85
CA ILE A 86 21.38 6.47 10.16
C ILE A 86 20.00 6.45 10.82
N SER A 87 19.53 7.62 11.28
CA SER A 87 18.17 7.80 11.76
C SER A 87 17.30 8.35 10.64
N ALA A 88 16.11 7.79 10.42
CA ALA A 88 15.20 8.27 9.39
C ALA A 88 13.73 8.17 9.79
N GLN A 89 12.89 8.85 9.02
CA GLN A 89 11.44 8.65 8.97
C GLN A 89 11.05 8.24 7.56
N ILE A 90 9.94 7.52 7.41
CA ILE A 90 9.50 7.04 6.11
C ILE A 90 7.97 7.05 6.00
N LEU A 91 7.47 7.41 4.84
CA LEU A 91 6.07 7.31 4.43
C LEU A 91 5.99 6.37 3.23
N PHE A 92 5.13 5.36 3.33
CA PHE A 92 4.73 4.54 2.18
C PHE A 92 3.31 4.94 1.76
N SER A 93 3.09 5.12 0.46
CA SER A 93 1.79 5.43 -0.11
C SER A 93 1.51 4.58 -1.35
N ASN A 94 0.23 4.35 -1.64
CA ASN A 94 -0.21 3.85 -2.95
C ASN A 94 -0.70 4.98 -3.88
N GLN A 95 -0.40 6.24 -3.52
CA GLN A 95 -0.91 7.47 -4.14
C GLN A 95 -2.44 7.62 -4.14
N LYS A 96 -3.15 6.77 -3.39
CA LYS A 96 -4.60 6.81 -3.25
C LYS A 96 -4.96 6.99 -1.77
N ASP A 97 -5.41 5.92 -1.13
CA ASP A 97 -5.97 5.93 0.21
C ASP A 97 -5.01 5.36 1.27
N GLN A 98 -4.04 4.53 0.87
CA GLN A 98 -3.13 3.90 1.81
C GLN A 98 -1.93 4.79 2.08
N HIS A 99 -1.80 5.26 3.31
CA HIS A 99 -0.65 6.07 3.75
C HIS A 99 -0.11 5.55 5.08
N HIS A 100 1.07 4.96 5.03
CA HIS A 100 1.72 4.35 6.18
C HIS A 100 2.96 5.15 6.58
N TYR A 101 2.74 6.11 7.48
CA TYR A 101 3.80 6.90 8.04
C TYR A 101 4.43 6.23 9.28
N SER A 102 5.74 6.05 9.20
CA SER A 102 6.59 5.44 10.22
C SER A 102 7.60 6.47 10.71
N LYS A 103 7.35 6.98 11.92
CA LYS A 103 8.30 7.85 12.62
C LYS A 103 9.49 7.04 13.11
N GLY A 104 10.69 7.60 12.92
CA GLY A 104 11.95 7.24 13.58
C GLY A 104 12.30 5.75 13.52
N PHE A 105 13.23 5.38 12.67
CA PHE A 105 13.89 4.08 12.68
C PHE A 105 15.38 4.30 12.45
N ASP A 106 16.17 3.37 12.96
CA ASP A 106 17.62 3.41 12.86
C ASP A 106 18.09 2.24 11.99
N PHE A 107 19.05 2.48 11.09
CA PHE A 107 19.62 1.44 10.23
C PHE A 107 21.09 1.72 9.93
N LEU A 108 21.76 0.68 9.41
CA LEU A 108 23.11 0.79 8.84
C LEU A 108 22.99 0.78 7.33
N TYR A 109 23.84 1.56 6.67
CA TYR A 109 24.00 1.51 5.23
C TYR A 109 25.39 2.02 4.85
N ASN A 110 26.03 1.32 3.92
CA ASN A 110 27.30 1.73 3.35
C ASN A 110 27.14 2.08 1.87
N ARG A 111 28.03 2.95 1.37
CA ARG A 111 28.06 3.33 -0.03
C ARG A 111 28.14 2.10 -0.94
N GLY A 112 27.20 1.98 -1.88
CA GLY A 112 27.15 0.87 -2.85
C GLY A 112 26.76 -0.47 -2.24
N GLU A 113 26.22 -0.48 -1.01
CA GLU A 113 25.70 -1.69 -0.39
C GLU A 113 24.40 -2.11 -1.09
N ALA A 114 24.41 -3.32 -1.66
CA ALA A 114 23.23 -3.90 -2.28
C ALA A 114 22.24 -4.39 -1.22
N LEU A 115 20.95 -4.13 -1.43
CA LEU A 115 19.90 -4.61 -0.53
C LEU A 115 19.40 -6.00 -0.96
N TYR A 116 19.45 -6.96 -0.05
CA TYR A 116 18.98 -8.34 -0.28
C TYR A 116 17.93 -8.75 0.75
N LYS A 117 16.91 -9.48 0.30
CA LYS A 117 15.84 -9.95 1.18
C LYS A 117 16.33 -11.19 1.92
N THR A 118 16.13 -11.20 3.24
CA THR A 118 16.38 -12.38 4.08
C THR A 118 15.26 -12.55 5.10
N GLU A 119 15.17 -13.75 5.67
CA GLU A 119 14.29 -14.04 6.81
C GLU A 119 14.88 -13.54 8.13
N MET A 120 16.19 -13.26 8.19
CA MET A 120 16.82 -12.69 9.38
C MET A 120 16.49 -11.20 9.49
N PHE A 121 16.35 -10.72 10.73
CA PHE A 121 16.09 -9.31 10.96
C PHE A 121 17.28 -8.47 10.48
N HIS A 122 16.99 -7.51 9.62
CA HIS A 122 17.92 -6.47 9.18
C HIS A 122 17.17 -5.12 9.21
N PRO A 123 17.70 -4.07 9.84
CA PRO A 123 16.89 -2.91 10.25
C PRO A 123 16.17 -2.21 9.09
N LEU A 124 16.86 -2.03 7.95
CA LEU A 124 16.28 -1.40 6.77
C LEU A 124 15.36 -2.36 6.01
N THR A 125 15.87 -3.50 5.55
CA THR A 125 15.11 -4.41 4.69
C THR A 125 13.94 -5.09 5.41
N SER A 126 14.03 -5.32 6.74
CA SER A 126 12.87 -5.73 7.54
C SER A 126 11.80 -4.64 7.63
N LEU A 127 12.18 -3.35 7.72
CA LEU A 127 11.21 -2.25 7.63
C LEU A 127 10.53 -2.24 6.26
N LEU A 128 11.30 -2.35 5.17
CA LEU A 128 10.77 -2.42 3.81
C LEU A 128 9.81 -3.61 3.64
N ASN A 129 10.20 -4.81 4.10
CA ASN A 129 9.34 -6.00 4.10
C ASN A 129 8.04 -5.80 4.88
N CYS A 130 8.14 -5.19 6.07
CA CYS A 130 7.00 -4.92 6.94
C CYS A 130 5.93 -4.08 6.23
N PHE A 131 6.33 -3.04 5.51
CA PHE A 131 5.40 -2.18 4.77
C PHE A 131 5.00 -2.76 3.41
N ALA A 132 5.87 -3.51 2.73
CA ALA A 132 5.50 -4.28 1.54
C ALA A 132 4.31 -5.20 1.84
N TYR A 133 4.40 -5.93 2.95
CA TYR A 133 3.33 -6.84 3.37
C TYR A 133 2.06 -6.11 3.82
N LEU A 134 2.15 -4.88 4.36
CA LEU A 134 0.95 -4.09 4.66
C LEU A 134 0.22 -3.66 3.38
N GLN A 135 0.97 -3.13 2.40
CA GLN A 135 0.41 -2.71 1.11
C GLN A 135 -0.27 -3.90 0.41
N ILE A 136 0.41 -5.05 0.35
CA ILE A 136 -0.14 -6.28 -0.22
C ILE A 136 -1.36 -6.77 0.57
N ALA A 137 -1.36 -6.68 1.90
CA ALA A 137 -2.50 -7.11 2.70
C ALA A 137 -3.76 -6.30 2.39
N TYR A 138 -3.64 -4.98 2.33
CA TYR A 138 -4.76 -4.10 1.99
C TYR A 138 -5.19 -4.24 0.52
N GLU A 139 -4.25 -4.51 -0.39
CA GLU A 139 -4.56 -4.84 -1.77
C GLU A 139 -5.39 -6.12 -1.82
N LEU A 140 -4.97 -7.21 -1.17
CA LEU A 140 -5.70 -8.49 -1.20
C LEU A 140 -7.09 -8.43 -0.55
N ASP A 141 -7.29 -7.54 0.43
CA ASP A 141 -8.62 -7.29 1.01
C ASP A 141 -9.62 -6.71 -0.01
N THR A 142 -9.17 -6.20 -1.16
CA THR A 142 -10.08 -5.76 -2.25
C THR A 142 -10.56 -6.93 -3.12
N TYR A 143 -9.85 -8.06 -3.13
CA TYR A 143 -10.15 -9.25 -3.95
C TYR A 143 -10.99 -10.25 -3.16
N GLU A 144 -10.73 -10.39 -1.86
CA GLU A 144 -11.41 -11.35 -0.99
C GLU A 144 -11.62 -10.73 0.41
N TYR A 145 -12.78 -11.03 1.02
CA TYR A 145 -13.06 -10.59 2.38
C TYR A 145 -12.00 -11.10 3.36
N LEU A 146 -11.24 -10.16 3.94
CA LEU A 146 -10.10 -10.41 4.81
C LEU A 146 -8.95 -11.22 4.16
N GLY A 147 -8.85 -11.22 2.82
CA GLY A 147 -7.82 -11.93 2.07
C GLY A 147 -6.38 -11.56 2.46
N GLY A 148 -6.17 -10.34 2.97
CA GLY A 148 -4.89 -9.85 3.45
C GLY A 148 -4.34 -10.48 4.73
N ASN A 149 -5.11 -11.30 5.46
CA ASN A 149 -4.77 -11.80 6.80
C ASN A 149 -3.36 -12.42 6.88
N LYS A 150 -2.98 -13.23 5.88
CA LYS A 150 -1.64 -13.85 5.82
C LYS A 150 -0.53 -12.81 5.83
N TYR A 151 -0.69 -11.73 5.07
CA TYR A 151 0.34 -10.70 4.87
C TYR A 151 0.36 -9.69 6.02
N PHE A 152 -0.80 -9.37 6.58
CA PHE A 152 -0.88 -8.67 7.87
C PHE A 152 -0.10 -9.40 8.97
N LEU A 153 -0.23 -10.73 9.06
CA LEU A 153 0.50 -11.52 10.04
C LEU A 153 2.01 -11.51 9.78
N LYS A 154 2.45 -11.62 8.51
CA LYS A 154 3.88 -11.47 8.14
C LYS A 154 4.43 -10.11 8.61
N SER A 155 3.70 -9.02 8.37
CA SER A 155 4.07 -7.67 8.82
C SER A 155 4.14 -7.58 10.36
N GLN A 156 3.13 -8.12 11.05
CA GLN A 156 3.08 -8.16 12.51
C GLN A 156 4.26 -8.93 13.10
N ASN A 157 4.63 -10.07 12.53
CA ASN A 157 5.74 -10.91 12.99
C ASN A 157 7.07 -10.15 12.91
N ILE A 158 7.35 -9.51 11.75
CA ILE A 158 8.54 -8.67 11.61
C ILE A 158 8.58 -7.58 12.69
N ALA A 159 7.46 -6.88 12.91
CA ALA A 159 7.42 -5.84 13.92
C ALA A 159 7.57 -6.38 15.36
N SER A 160 7.11 -7.61 15.60
CA SER A 160 7.26 -8.32 16.88
C SER A 160 8.71 -8.73 17.14
N ASP A 161 9.45 -9.15 16.12
CA ASP A 161 10.85 -9.53 16.26
C ASP A 161 11.73 -8.27 16.41
N ALA A 162 11.49 -7.28 15.56
CA ALA A 162 12.27 -6.05 15.51
C ALA A 162 12.22 -5.22 16.80
N LYS A 163 11.11 -5.26 17.55
CA LYS A 163 10.99 -4.54 18.83
C LYS A 163 11.99 -5.03 19.90
N ASN A 164 12.49 -6.25 19.75
CA ASN A 164 13.46 -6.87 20.66
C ASN A 164 14.90 -6.77 20.12
N SER A 165 15.10 -6.16 18.95
CA SER A 165 16.41 -6.02 18.32
C SER A 165 17.23 -4.85 18.90
N MET A 166 18.49 -4.75 18.50
CA MET A 166 19.34 -3.59 18.79
C MET A 166 18.85 -2.30 18.09
N TYR A 167 17.98 -2.41 17.10
CA TYR A 167 17.40 -1.32 16.31
C TYR A 167 15.90 -1.14 16.61
N SER A 168 15.52 -1.27 17.88
CA SER A 168 14.12 -1.32 18.34
C SER A 168 13.36 0.02 18.31
N ARG A 169 14.01 1.12 17.92
CA ARG A 169 13.42 2.47 17.88
C ARG A 169 12.06 2.46 17.17
N ASN A 170 11.03 2.88 17.89
CA ASN A 170 9.62 2.91 17.49
C ASN A 170 8.95 1.59 17.04
N TRP A 171 9.63 0.44 17.07
CA TRP A 171 9.02 -0.83 16.65
C TRP A 171 7.85 -1.27 17.52
N GLN A 172 7.88 -1.01 18.83
CA GLN A 172 6.73 -1.28 19.72
C GLN A 172 5.48 -0.47 19.32
N SER A 173 5.66 0.81 18.97
CA SER A 173 4.57 1.67 18.49
C SER A 173 4.07 1.20 17.13
N ARG A 174 4.98 0.82 16.22
CA ARG A 174 4.65 0.25 14.90
C ARG A 174 3.84 -1.04 15.03
N LEU A 175 4.24 -1.96 15.90
CA LEU A 175 3.51 -3.19 16.19
C LEU A 175 2.09 -2.92 16.71
N LYS A 176 1.93 -1.95 17.62
CA LYS A 176 0.60 -1.55 18.11
C LYS A 176 -0.29 -1.01 16.99
N LYS A 177 0.27 -0.21 16.08
CA LYS A 177 -0.47 0.30 14.91
C LYS A 177 -0.90 -0.83 13.97
N ILE A 178 0.02 -1.75 13.64
CA ILE A 178 -0.28 -2.91 12.78
C ILE A 178 -1.39 -3.77 13.38
N ARG A 179 -1.33 -4.07 14.69
CA ARG A 179 -2.39 -4.80 15.39
C ARG A 179 -3.74 -4.10 15.28
N LYS A 180 -3.78 -2.79 15.53
CA LYS A 180 -5.00 -2.00 15.37
C LYS A 180 -5.54 -2.06 13.93
N GLN A 181 -4.68 -2.01 12.91
CA GLN A 181 -5.10 -2.12 11.51
C GLN A 181 -5.72 -3.49 11.19
N ILE A 182 -5.17 -4.57 11.76
CA ILE A 182 -5.70 -5.93 11.61
C ILE A 182 -7.08 -6.05 12.24
N GLU A 183 -7.25 -5.46 13.43
CA GLU A 183 -8.48 -5.46 14.22
C GLU A 183 -9.59 -4.56 13.64
N GLN A 184 -9.27 -3.66 12.71
CA GLN A 184 -10.24 -2.80 12.02
C GLN A 184 -11.06 -3.56 10.96
N THR A 185 -11.73 -4.64 11.36
CA THR A 185 -12.51 -5.49 10.46
C THR A 185 -13.61 -4.72 9.72
N ILE A 186 -14.31 -3.79 10.39
CA ILE A 186 -15.34 -2.95 9.76
C ILE A 186 -14.76 -2.13 8.60
N TYR A 187 -13.56 -1.58 8.75
CA TYR A 187 -12.90 -0.83 7.66
C TYR A 187 -12.49 -1.73 6.51
N ARG A 188 -12.00 -2.94 6.82
CA ARG A 188 -11.60 -3.92 5.81
C ARG A 188 -12.82 -4.42 5.02
N GLU A 189 -13.93 -4.65 5.71
CA GLU A 189 -15.23 -4.98 5.12
C GLU A 189 -15.75 -3.87 4.20
N LEU A 190 -15.70 -2.62 4.67
CA LEU A 190 -16.06 -1.44 3.89
C LEU A 190 -15.29 -1.39 2.56
N ARG A 191 -13.96 -1.57 2.61
CA ARG A 191 -13.12 -1.59 1.39
C ARG A 191 -13.52 -2.74 0.48
N TYR A 192 -13.66 -3.94 1.01
CA TYR A 192 -14.03 -5.13 0.26
C TYR A 192 -15.35 -4.91 -0.49
N ASN A 193 -16.39 -4.47 0.23
CA ASN A 193 -17.71 -4.21 -0.36
C ASN A 193 -17.64 -3.17 -1.49
N PHE A 194 -16.85 -2.10 -1.33
CA PHE A 194 -16.67 -1.10 -2.38
C PHE A 194 -16.02 -1.66 -3.65
N TRP A 195 -14.97 -2.46 -3.50
CA TRP A 195 -14.25 -3.00 -4.66
C TRP A 195 -15.02 -4.10 -5.39
N VAL A 196 -15.81 -4.91 -4.68
CA VAL A 196 -16.74 -5.86 -5.31
C VAL A 196 -17.75 -5.12 -6.18
N VAL A 197 -18.23 -3.94 -5.76
CA VAL A 197 -19.17 -3.15 -6.58
C VAL A 197 -18.52 -2.71 -7.89
N ILE A 198 -17.27 -2.27 -7.84
CA ILE A 198 -16.52 -1.91 -9.05
C ILE A 198 -16.38 -3.13 -9.97
N ASP A 199 -15.94 -4.28 -9.45
CA ASP A 199 -15.80 -5.52 -10.23
C ASP A 199 -17.12 -5.95 -10.89
N GLU A 200 -18.23 -5.94 -10.16
CA GLU A 200 -19.54 -6.29 -10.70
C GLU A 200 -20.04 -5.32 -11.78
N LEU A 201 -19.63 -4.05 -11.71
CA LEU A 201 -20.01 -3.01 -12.64
C LEU A 201 -19.11 -2.92 -13.88
N ASP A 202 -17.87 -3.41 -13.79
CA ASP A 202 -16.88 -3.38 -14.87
C ASP A 202 -16.90 -4.61 -15.79
N LYS A 203 -17.65 -5.66 -15.42
CA LYS A 203 -17.90 -6.82 -16.29
C LYS A 203 -18.54 -6.43 -17.61
N ASP A 204 -18.24 -7.18 -18.68
CA ASP A 204 -18.88 -7.03 -20.01
C ASP A 204 -20.41 -7.03 -19.92
N TYR A 205 -20.95 -7.82 -18.99
CA TYR A 205 -22.36 -7.85 -18.61
C TYR A 205 -22.48 -7.49 -17.12
N PRO A 206 -22.67 -6.21 -16.77
CA PRO A 206 -22.69 -5.76 -15.39
C PRO A 206 -23.81 -6.41 -14.58
N ASN A 207 -23.47 -6.89 -13.39
CA ASN A 207 -24.44 -7.50 -12.48
C ASN A 207 -24.97 -6.47 -11.48
N PHE A 208 -25.91 -5.64 -11.93
CA PHE A 208 -26.49 -4.57 -11.13
C PHE A 208 -27.16 -5.04 -9.82
N LYS A 209 -27.67 -6.28 -9.78
CA LYS A 209 -28.29 -6.84 -8.57
C LYS A 209 -27.23 -7.05 -7.49
N GLU A 210 -26.12 -7.70 -7.85
CA GLU A 210 -25.05 -7.99 -6.92
C GLU A 210 -24.28 -6.71 -6.54
N ALA A 211 -24.04 -5.82 -7.51
CA ALA A 211 -23.51 -4.48 -7.24
C ALA A 211 -24.38 -3.70 -6.24
N ASN A 212 -25.70 -3.65 -6.41
CA ASN A 212 -26.58 -2.98 -5.44
C ASN A 212 -26.51 -3.59 -4.03
N LYS A 213 -26.44 -4.92 -3.94
CA LYS A 213 -26.29 -5.64 -2.66
C LYS A 213 -24.99 -5.24 -1.97
N TYR A 214 -23.85 -5.31 -2.67
CA TYR A 214 -22.56 -4.95 -2.06
C TYR A 214 -22.44 -3.45 -1.78
N TYR A 215 -23.06 -2.59 -2.59
CA TYR A 215 -23.07 -1.15 -2.33
C TYR A 215 -23.93 -0.78 -1.12
N ASN A 216 -25.02 -1.52 -0.89
CA ASN A 216 -25.75 -1.45 0.36
C ASN A 216 -24.90 -1.86 1.55
N ASN A 217 -24.17 -2.97 1.45
CA ASN A 217 -23.28 -3.41 2.52
C ASN A 217 -22.15 -2.38 2.76
N PHE A 218 -21.60 -1.77 1.71
CA PHE A 218 -20.63 -0.67 1.83
C PHE A 218 -21.20 0.52 2.63
N TYR A 219 -22.44 0.93 2.33
CA TYR A 219 -23.15 1.96 3.09
C TYR A 219 -23.38 1.57 4.56
N GLU A 220 -23.77 0.32 4.83
CA GLU A 220 -23.96 -0.17 6.19
C GLU A 220 -22.63 -0.23 6.97
N SER A 221 -21.54 -0.66 6.33
CA SER A 221 -20.20 -0.64 6.92
C SER A 221 -19.69 0.79 7.18
N LEU A 222 -20.08 1.78 6.36
CA LEU A 222 -19.78 3.19 6.60
C LEU A 222 -20.45 3.68 7.89
N ILE A 223 -21.74 3.40 8.08
CA ILE A 223 -22.47 3.76 9.30
C ILE A 223 -21.85 3.06 10.51
N ALA A 224 -21.59 1.75 10.41
CA ALA A 224 -20.98 0.99 11.49
C ALA A 224 -19.57 1.51 11.84
N TYR A 225 -18.81 1.97 10.84
CA TYR A 225 -17.49 2.57 11.07
C TYR A 225 -17.62 3.88 11.86
N ASP A 226 -18.55 4.75 11.46
CA ASP A 226 -18.82 6.01 12.17
C ASP A 226 -19.26 5.76 13.62
N GLU A 227 -20.20 4.85 13.84
CA GLU A 227 -20.67 4.51 15.19
C GLU A 227 -19.54 4.00 16.11
N TYR A 228 -18.64 3.17 15.58
CA TYR A 228 -17.60 2.52 16.40
C TYR A 228 -16.31 3.34 16.51
N TYR A 229 -15.89 4.00 15.43
CA TYR A 229 -14.61 4.70 15.32
C TYR A 229 -14.74 6.22 15.15
N GLY A 230 -15.90 6.73 14.78
CA GLY A 230 -16.13 8.11 14.36
C GLY A 230 -15.40 8.47 13.07
N TYR A 231 -15.23 9.77 12.83
CA TYR A 231 -14.44 10.28 11.69
C TYR A 231 -12.94 10.03 11.88
N GLY A 232 -12.47 8.89 11.37
CA GLY A 232 -11.10 8.43 11.48
C GLY A 232 -10.25 8.69 10.23
N LYS A 233 -8.93 8.83 10.42
CA LYS A 233 -7.97 9.04 9.32
C LYS A 233 -8.03 7.99 8.19
N PRO A 234 -8.16 6.67 8.46
CA PRO A 234 -8.25 5.69 7.38
C PRO A 234 -9.47 5.92 6.48
N LEU A 235 -10.64 6.16 7.06
CA LEU A 235 -11.86 6.38 6.30
C LEU A 235 -11.81 7.70 5.52
N SER A 236 -11.33 8.79 6.12
CA SER A 236 -11.22 10.06 5.40
C SER A 236 -10.24 9.98 4.22
N GLN A 237 -9.14 9.23 4.34
CA GLN A 237 -8.22 9.00 3.23
C GLN A 237 -8.87 8.19 2.10
N PHE A 238 -9.66 7.17 2.46
CA PHE A 238 -10.45 6.40 1.50
C PHE A 238 -11.47 7.27 0.76
N LEU A 239 -12.28 8.03 1.49
CA LEU A 239 -13.30 8.90 0.89
C LEU A 239 -12.67 9.99 0.01
N ASN A 240 -11.54 10.58 0.42
CA ASN A 240 -10.81 11.53 -0.41
C ASN A 240 -10.30 10.92 -1.72
N ALA A 241 -9.86 9.66 -1.68
CA ALA A 241 -9.35 8.97 -2.87
C ALA A 241 -10.48 8.55 -3.84
N TYR A 242 -11.65 8.18 -3.33
CA TYR A 242 -12.71 7.54 -4.10
C TYR A 242 -14.04 8.32 -4.14
N ASN A 243 -14.07 9.59 -3.73
CA ASN A 243 -15.30 10.40 -3.70
C ASN A 243 -16.01 10.49 -5.07
N LEU A 244 -15.25 10.61 -6.16
CA LEU A 244 -15.80 10.65 -7.52
C LEU A 244 -16.39 9.30 -7.93
N ASP A 245 -15.69 8.21 -7.64
CA ASP A 245 -16.17 6.86 -7.91
C ASP A 245 -17.45 6.57 -7.13
N ILE A 246 -17.51 6.97 -5.86
CA ILE A 246 -18.72 6.86 -5.03
C ILE A 246 -19.90 7.58 -5.70
N VAL A 247 -19.71 8.80 -6.21
CA VAL A 247 -20.77 9.54 -6.92
C VAL A 247 -21.19 8.84 -8.21
N GLN A 248 -20.22 8.37 -9.01
CA GLN A 248 -20.51 7.69 -10.27
C GLN A 248 -21.25 6.38 -10.07
N ILE A 249 -20.80 5.57 -9.11
CA ILE A 249 -21.46 4.32 -8.71
C ILE A 249 -22.86 4.63 -8.18
N SER A 250 -23.01 5.63 -7.31
CA SER A 250 -24.32 6.04 -6.79
C SER A 250 -25.28 6.40 -7.91
N LYS A 251 -24.84 7.20 -8.89
CA LYS A 251 -25.66 7.57 -10.06
C LYS A 251 -26.06 6.33 -10.86
N ARG A 252 -25.10 5.46 -11.16
CA ARG A 252 -25.30 4.25 -11.96
C ARG A 252 -26.23 3.24 -11.28
N LEU A 253 -26.27 3.23 -9.95
CA LEU A 253 -27.12 2.35 -9.14
C LEU A 253 -28.40 3.05 -8.62
N GLU A 254 -28.60 4.33 -8.93
CA GLU A 254 -29.70 5.17 -8.40
C GLU A 254 -29.76 5.17 -6.84
N PHE A 255 -28.60 5.11 -6.20
CA PHE A 255 -28.48 4.86 -4.76
C PHE A 255 -28.25 6.16 -3.99
N GLN A 256 -29.31 6.96 -3.85
CA GLN A 256 -29.23 8.30 -3.26
C GLN A 256 -28.76 8.33 -1.79
N LYS A 257 -29.15 7.34 -0.98
CA LYS A 257 -29.00 7.40 0.49
C LYS A 257 -27.56 7.57 0.99
N ILE A 258 -26.58 7.03 0.27
CA ILE A 258 -25.17 7.17 0.63
C ILE A 258 -24.66 8.59 0.38
N ILE A 259 -25.15 9.25 -0.68
CA ILE A 259 -24.80 10.63 -1.03
C ILE A 259 -25.32 11.58 0.03
N ASP A 260 -26.55 11.38 0.48
CA ASP A 260 -27.15 12.19 1.54
C ASP A 260 -26.37 12.06 2.86
N TYR A 261 -25.99 10.82 3.22
CA TYR A 261 -25.18 10.57 4.40
C TYR A 261 -23.79 11.24 4.29
N LEU A 262 -23.05 10.98 3.20
CA LEU A 262 -21.69 11.49 3.01
C LEU A 262 -21.64 13.02 2.86
N SER A 263 -22.70 13.65 2.35
CA SER A 263 -22.81 15.12 2.28
C SER A 263 -22.80 15.80 3.65
N ILE A 264 -23.15 15.05 4.70
CA ILE A 264 -23.11 15.50 6.10
C ILE A 264 -21.84 14.99 6.78
N TYR A 265 -21.56 13.69 6.64
CA TYR A 265 -20.47 13.01 7.35
C TYR A 265 -19.07 13.45 6.86
N ASP A 266 -18.90 13.60 5.55
CA ASP A 266 -17.66 14.04 4.91
C ASP A 266 -17.86 15.39 4.23
N GLU A 267 -18.10 16.41 5.07
CA GLU A 267 -18.37 17.78 4.63
C GLU A 267 -17.29 18.33 3.69
N SER A 268 -16.03 17.90 3.86
CA SER A 268 -14.90 18.34 3.05
C SER A 268 -15.07 18.03 1.55
N ASN A 269 -15.77 16.93 1.24
CA ASN A 269 -16.09 16.52 -0.13
C ASN A 269 -17.55 16.76 -0.51
N ARG A 270 -18.34 17.49 0.29
CA ARG A 270 -19.77 17.74 0.04
C ARG A 270 -20.07 18.24 -1.37
N VAL A 271 -19.25 19.15 -1.90
CA VAL A 271 -19.43 19.70 -3.26
C VAL A 271 -19.30 18.62 -4.33
N ILE A 272 -18.44 17.61 -4.10
CA ILE A 272 -18.28 16.48 -4.99
C ILE A 272 -19.53 15.60 -4.93
N TYR A 273 -19.99 15.25 -3.72
CA TYR A 273 -21.20 14.43 -3.54
C TYR A 273 -22.45 15.07 -4.17
N GLN A 274 -22.61 16.40 -4.07
CA GLN A 274 -23.71 17.14 -4.67
C GLN A 274 -23.78 17.03 -6.21
N LYS A 275 -22.70 16.63 -6.89
CA LYS A 275 -22.72 16.36 -8.33
C LYS A 275 -23.62 15.19 -8.69
N TYR A 276 -23.99 14.34 -7.73
CA TYR A 276 -25.04 13.31 -7.91
C TYR A 276 -26.35 13.91 -8.44
N TYR A 277 -26.76 15.07 -7.92
CA TYR A 277 -28.03 15.73 -8.26
C TYR A 277 -27.98 16.61 -9.51
N GLN A 278 -26.80 16.72 -10.12
CA GLN A 278 -26.60 17.47 -11.35
C GLN A 278 -26.77 16.53 -12.53
N ASN A 279 -27.52 17.00 -13.54
CA ASN A 279 -27.78 16.28 -14.79
C ASN A 279 -26.48 15.93 -15.52
#